data_AF-A0A0Q6VAB7-F1
#
_entry.id   AF-A0A0Q6VAB7-F1
#
_cell.length_a   1.000
_cell.length_b   1.000
_cell.length_c   1.000
_cell.angle_alpha   90.00
_cell.angle_beta   90.00
_cell.angle_gamma   90.00
#
_symmetry.space_group_name_H-M   'P 1'
#
loop_
_entity.id
_entity.type
_entity.pdbx_description
1 polymer ?
#
loop_
_entity_poly.entity_id
_entity_poly.type
_entity_poly.pdbx_seq_one_letter_code
_entity_poly.pdbx_strand_id
1 'polypeptide(L)'
;MPIDAASIGQRIVVRYAVGGTGPSGGPAMSDVIGRVRAVDLSAVTLERRDGRTQVVALTDVVTWKPVPDRPLRRRRAADASADELTRITSLGWPAIESLALGDWELRTSRRFTGRANSVAVHGDPGVAFDVALDRVVEFYASREVPALAQVVVGSAAERDFINAGWTPMAGYHGGAVVQVADLDPAYDADASARIASTADDDWLANYGRVNDPAAARAVLEGPATVGFVSIGSPAVAIGRVAVTGEWAGIACVEVAPDHRRQGLARRIVETALAWAVERGADKAYLQTMRTNHAALALYEPYGFVDHHDYRYLEPGTTVSSQ
;
A
#
# COMPACT_ATOMS: atom_id res chain seq x y z
N MET A 1 4.19 -23.40 -24.92
CA MET A 1 3.13 -22.39 -25.07
C MET A 1 3.80 -21.03 -24.92
N PRO A 2 3.63 -20.08 -25.85
CA PRO A 2 4.18 -18.73 -25.68
C PRO A 2 3.47 -18.02 -24.52
N ILE A 3 4.16 -17.10 -23.85
CA ILE A 3 3.48 -16.14 -22.97
C ILE A 3 2.83 -15.11 -23.91
N ASP A 4 1.51 -14.98 -23.85
CA ASP A 4 0.74 -14.14 -24.77
C ASP A 4 -0.44 -13.46 -24.04
N ALA A 5 -1.30 -12.77 -24.78
CA ALA A 5 -2.46 -12.07 -24.23
C ALA A 5 -3.43 -12.98 -23.46
N ALA A 6 -3.50 -14.29 -23.78
CA ALA A 6 -4.34 -15.23 -23.06
C ALA A 6 -3.78 -15.60 -21.68
N SER A 7 -2.50 -15.28 -21.43
CA SER A 7 -1.85 -15.44 -20.13
C SER A 7 -2.20 -14.31 -19.16
N ILE A 8 -2.77 -13.18 -19.62
CA ILE A 8 -3.13 -12.04 -18.75
C ILE A 8 -4.11 -12.50 -17.67
N GLY A 9 -3.82 -12.10 -16.43
CA GLY A 9 -4.57 -12.52 -15.26
C GLY A 9 -4.14 -13.87 -14.69
N GLN A 10 -3.38 -14.70 -15.39
CA GLN A 10 -2.89 -15.97 -14.84
C GLN A 10 -1.73 -15.75 -13.87
N ARG A 11 -1.66 -16.56 -12.81
CA ARG A 11 -0.48 -16.65 -11.96
C ARG A 11 0.52 -17.61 -12.58
N ILE A 12 1.72 -17.13 -12.87
CA ILE A 12 2.77 -17.92 -13.51
C ILE A 12 4.09 -17.81 -12.75
N VAL A 13 4.97 -18.78 -12.96
CA VAL A 13 6.40 -18.66 -12.66
C VAL A 13 7.14 -18.50 -13.97
N VAL A 14 8.05 -17.53 -14.03
CA VAL A 14 8.96 -17.30 -15.17
C VAL A 14 10.38 -17.42 -14.67
N ARG A 15 11.14 -18.32 -15.29
CA ARG A 15 12.59 -18.40 -15.17
C ARG A 15 13.21 -17.63 -16.31
N TYR A 16 14.13 -16.73 -16.01
CA TYR A 16 14.75 -15.85 -16.99
C TYR A 16 16.23 -15.63 -16.71
N ALA A 17 16.97 -15.36 -17.78
CA ALA A 17 18.40 -15.01 -17.70
C ALA A 17 18.56 -13.58 -17.17
N VAL A 18 19.57 -13.37 -16.31
CA VAL A 18 19.90 -12.05 -15.74
C VAL A 18 21.27 -11.53 -16.20
N GLY A 19 21.88 -12.20 -17.17
CA GLY A 19 23.22 -11.92 -17.68
C GLY A 19 24.34 -12.41 -16.73
N GLY A 20 25.49 -12.76 -17.30
CA GLY A 20 26.64 -13.28 -16.56
C GLY A 20 26.58 -14.78 -16.27
N THR A 21 27.45 -15.24 -15.37
CA THR A 21 27.63 -16.66 -15.05
C THR A 21 27.11 -16.96 -13.64
N GLY A 22 26.22 -17.94 -13.54
CA GLY A 22 25.65 -18.40 -12.28
C GLY A 22 26.62 -19.30 -11.49
N PRO A 23 26.25 -19.68 -10.26
CA PRO A 23 27.11 -20.46 -9.35
C PRO A 23 27.54 -21.83 -9.88
N SER A 24 26.79 -22.39 -10.84
CA SER A 24 27.07 -23.68 -11.48
C SER A 24 27.94 -23.58 -12.74
N GLY A 25 28.40 -22.38 -13.12
CA GLY A 25 29.16 -22.14 -14.35
C GLY A 25 28.31 -21.97 -15.61
N GLY A 26 26.99 -22.16 -15.54
CA GLY A 26 26.04 -21.82 -16.61
C GLY A 26 25.62 -20.34 -16.58
N PRO A 27 24.70 -19.89 -17.46
CA PRO A 27 24.19 -18.51 -17.41
C PRO A 27 23.51 -18.24 -16.06
N ALA A 28 23.68 -17.03 -15.53
CA ALA A 28 22.98 -16.62 -14.33
C ALA A 28 21.47 -16.50 -14.61
N MET A 29 20.67 -17.15 -13.77
CA MET A 29 19.22 -17.21 -13.90
C MET A 29 18.55 -16.69 -12.63
N SER A 30 17.36 -16.15 -12.79
CA SER A 30 16.44 -15.80 -11.71
C SER A 30 15.06 -16.38 -11.97
N ASP A 31 14.24 -16.43 -10.93
CA ASP A 31 12.85 -16.87 -10.99
C ASP A 31 11.95 -15.76 -10.44
N VAL A 32 10.89 -15.44 -11.17
CA VAL A 32 9.82 -14.55 -10.70
C VAL A 32 8.49 -15.27 -10.73
N ILE A 33 7.74 -15.16 -9.63
CA ILE A 33 6.37 -15.66 -9.53
C ILE A 33 5.46 -14.44 -9.39
N GLY A 34 4.44 -14.37 -10.23
CA GLY A 34 3.50 -13.25 -10.23
C GLY A 34 2.29 -13.47 -11.12
N ARG A 35 1.33 -12.56 -11.02
CA ARG A 35 0.17 -12.50 -11.92
C ARG A 35 0.53 -11.69 -13.16
N VAL A 36 0.26 -12.22 -14.34
CA VAL A 36 0.51 -11.51 -15.61
C VAL A 36 -0.42 -10.30 -15.68
N ARG A 37 0.15 -9.09 -15.74
CA ARG A 37 -0.58 -7.82 -15.88
C ARG A 37 -0.61 -7.33 -17.32
N ALA A 38 0.46 -7.54 -18.05
CA ALA A 38 0.55 -7.19 -19.46
C ALA A 38 1.52 -8.13 -20.18
N VAL A 39 1.28 -8.32 -21.47
CA VAL A 39 2.20 -8.99 -22.40
C VAL A 39 2.20 -8.16 -23.66
N ASP A 40 3.38 -7.78 -24.13
CA ASP A 40 3.58 -7.17 -25.44
C ASP A 40 4.54 -8.02 -26.29
N LEU A 41 4.96 -7.50 -27.44
CA LEU A 41 5.84 -8.24 -28.37
C LEU A 41 7.25 -8.48 -27.82
N SER A 42 7.66 -7.76 -26.79
CA SER A 42 9.02 -7.73 -26.26
C SER A 42 9.13 -8.23 -24.81
N ALA A 43 8.07 -8.12 -24.02
CA ALA A 43 8.12 -8.41 -22.59
C ALA A 43 6.82 -8.96 -22.00
N VAL A 44 6.97 -9.64 -20.86
CA VAL A 44 5.89 -9.96 -19.94
C VAL A 44 6.06 -9.14 -18.66
N THR A 45 4.95 -8.58 -18.17
CA THR A 45 4.87 -7.78 -16.94
C THR A 45 4.12 -8.56 -15.88
N LEU A 46 4.80 -8.87 -14.76
CA LEU A 46 4.30 -9.69 -13.67
C LEU A 46 4.13 -8.87 -12.39
N GLU A 47 2.95 -8.88 -11.79
CA GLU A 47 2.75 -8.37 -10.44
C GLU A 47 3.07 -9.45 -9.41
N ARG A 48 3.99 -9.13 -8.51
CA ARG A 48 4.42 -10.00 -7.41
C ARG A 48 3.44 -9.93 -6.25
N ARG A 49 3.60 -10.83 -5.28
CA ARG A 49 2.72 -10.89 -4.09
C ARG A 49 2.67 -9.60 -3.27
N ASP A 50 3.72 -8.79 -3.32
CA ASP A 50 3.85 -7.51 -2.63
C ASP A 50 3.33 -6.33 -3.48
N GLY A 51 2.71 -6.62 -4.62
CA GLY A 51 2.18 -5.65 -5.58
C GLY A 51 3.22 -4.99 -6.48
N ARG A 52 4.52 -5.26 -6.29
CA ARG A 52 5.54 -4.75 -7.20
C ARG A 52 5.46 -5.44 -8.55
N THR A 53 5.75 -4.67 -9.58
CA THR A 53 5.80 -5.18 -10.95
C THR A 53 7.22 -5.55 -11.34
N GLN A 54 7.39 -6.70 -11.99
CA GLN A 54 8.61 -7.14 -12.65
C GLN A 54 8.35 -7.26 -14.15
N VAL A 55 9.13 -6.55 -14.96
CA VAL A 55 9.15 -6.72 -16.41
C VAL A 55 10.25 -7.70 -16.76
N VAL A 56 9.93 -8.71 -17.56
CA VAL A 56 10.89 -9.70 -18.08
C VAL A 56 10.83 -9.67 -19.59
N ALA A 57 11.97 -9.43 -20.24
CA ALA A 57 12.04 -9.50 -21.70
C ALA A 57 11.77 -10.93 -22.16
N LEU A 58 10.92 -11.12 -23.17
CA LEU A 58 10.56 -12.43 -23.70
C LEU A 58 11.79 -13.17 -24.26
N THR A 59 12.82 -12.43 -24.71
CA THR A 59 14.10 -12.97 -25.15
C THR A 59 14.92 -13.60 -24.03
N ASP A 60 14.71 -13.17 -22.78
CA ASP A 60 15.42 -13.68 -21.60
C ASP A 60 14.67 -14.84 -20.94
N VAL A 61 13.42 -15.09 -21.33
CA VAL A 61 12.60 -16.17 -20.77
C VAL A 61 13.16 -17.53 -21.19
N VAL A 62 13.58 -18.31 -20.21
CA VAL A 62 14.10 -19.67 -20.40
C VAL A 62 12.97 -20.69 -20.33
N THR A 63 12.09 -20.56 -19.33
CA THR A 63 10.92 -21.41 -19.17
C THR A 63 9.88 -20.70 -18.31
N TRP A 64 8.63 -21.09 -18.48
CA TRP A 64 7.55 -20.62 -17.64
C TRP A 64 6.48 -21.71 -17.50
N LYS A 65 5.67 -21.60 -16.46
CA LYS A 65 4.46 -22.43 -16.32
C LYS A 65 3.39 -21.72 -15.47
N PRO A 66 2.10 -22.02 -15.72
CA PRO A 66 1.05 -21.68 -14.79
C PRO A 66 1.30 -22.29 -13.41
N VAL A 67 0.93 -21.56 -12.37
CA VAL A 67 0.91 -22.04 -10.98
C VAL A 67 -0.47 -21.80 -10.39
N PRO A 68 -0.88 -22.56 -9.35
CA PRO A 68 -2.18 -22.34 -8.71
C PRO A 68 -2.34 -20.89 -8.25
N ASP A 69 -3.55 -20.34 -8.44
CA ASP A 69 -3.89 -18.98 -8.02
C ASP A 69 -3.68 -18.77 -6.52
N ARG A 70 -4.04 -19.78 -5.71
CA ARG A 70 -3.80 -19.79 -4.26
C ARG A 70 -2.64 -20.73 -3.93
N PRO A 71 -1.59 -20.25 -3.24
CA PRO A 71 -0.51 -21.13 -2.80
C PRO A 71 -1.01 -22.16 -1.78
N LEU A 72 -0.51 -23.40 -1.88
CA LEU A 72 -0.87 -24.50 -0.98
C LEU A 72 -0.52 -24.21 0.48
N ARG A 73 0.52 -23.39 0.72
CA ARG A 73 0.91 -22.88 2.03
C ARG A 73 1.00 -21.37 1.94
N ARG A 74 0.13 -20.68 2.67
CA ARG A 74 0.15 -19.22 2.78
C ARG A 74 1.12 -18.84 3.90
N ARG A 75 1.95 -17.83 3.65
CA ARG A 75 2.62 -17.10 4.73
C ARG A 75 1.54 -16.33 5.49
N ARG A 76 1.62 -16.25 6.82
CA ARG A 76 0.64 -15.47 7.58
C ARG A 76 0.87 -13.98 7.37
N ALA A 77 -0.19 -13.19 7.48
CA ALA A 77 -0.11 -11.73 7.40
C ALA A 77 0.87 -11.15 8.42
N ALA A 78 0.85 -11.67 9.65
CA ALA A 78 1.76 -11.25 10.73
C ALA A 78 3.24 -11.59 10.49
N ASP A 79 3.54 -12.49 9.54
CA ASP A 79 4.93 -12.85 9.24
C ASP A 79 5.56 -11.88 8.22
N ALA A 80 4.80 -10.91 7.68
CA ALA A 80 5.31 -9.82 6.84
C ALA A 80 6.38 -9.01 7.58
N SER A 81 7.40 -8.48 6.87
CA SER A 81 8.29 -7.51 7.52
C SER A 81 7.63 -6.13 7.50
N ALA A 82 8.01 -5.26 8.45
CA ALA A 82 7.53 -3.88 8.45
C ALA A 82 7.88 -3.18 7.13
N ASP A 83 9.10 -3.35 6.61
CA ASP A 83 9.52 -2.81 5.31
C ASP A 83 8.65 -3.29 4.13
N GLU A 84 8.30 -4.58 4.11
CA GLU A 84 7.43 -5.14 3.07
C GLU A 84 6.02 -4.52 3.17
N LEU A 85 5.48 -4.38 4.38
CA LEU A 85 4.19 -3.73 4.58
C LEU A 85 4.21 -2.23 4.29
N THR A 86 5.27 -1.51 4.64
CA THR A 86 5.38 -0.09 4.29
C THR A 86 5.29 0.09 2.77
N ARG A 87 6.00 -0.73 1.99
CA ARG A 87 5.89 -0.76 0.52
C ARG A 87 4.47 -1.08 0.04
N ILE A 88 3.86 -2.15 0.55
CA ILE A 88 2.50 -2.55 0.17
C ILE A 88 1.50 -1.42 0.48
N THR A 89 1.63 -0.80 1.65
CA THR A 89 0.74 0.28 2.07
C THR A 89 0.91 1.55 1.26
N SER A 90 2.14 1.87 0.80
CA SER A 90 2.40 2.93 -0.19
C SER A 90 1.65 2.65 -1.50
N LEU A 91 1.76 1.43 -2.04
CA LEU A 91 1.12 1.08 -3.31
C LEU A 91 -0.42 1.10 -3.22
N GLY A 92 -0.99 0.75 -2.07
CA GLY A 92 -2.44 0.84 -1.84
C GLY A 92 -2.95 2.27 -1.52
N TRP A 93 -2.04 3.22 -1.30
CA TRP A 93 -2.32 4.65 -1.08
C TRP A 93 -1.24 5.51 -1.76
N PRO A 94 -1.14 5.46 -3.10
CA PRO A 94 0.00 5.99 -3.82
C PRO A 94 0.04 7.52 -3.78
N ALA A 95 1.24 8.07 -3.86
CA ALA A 95 1.43 9.50 -4.03
C ALA A 95 1.18 9.93 -5.49
N ILE A 96 0.90 11.22 -5.70
CA ILE A 96 0.75 11.79 -7.05
C ILE A 96 2.11 11.79 -7.75
N GLU A 97 3.16 12.08 -6.99
CA GLU A 97 4.55 11.97 -7.41
C GLU A 97 5.30 11.09 -6.41
N SER A 98 5.96 10.05 -6.94
CA SER A 98 6.86 9.17 -6.21
C SER A 98 8.21 9.10 -6.91
N LEU A 99 9.30 9.16 -6.13
CA LEU A 99 10.67 8.95 -6.61
C LEU A 99 11.39 7.94 -5.72
N ALA A 100 12.03 6.95 -6.33
CA ALA A 100 12.84 5.98 -5.60
C ALA A 100 14.18 6.59 -5.16
N LEU A 101 14.58 6.31 -3.93
CA LEU A 101 15.91 6.57 -3.38
C LEU A 101 16.44 5.27 -2.78
N GLY A 102 17.10 4.46 -3.61
CA GLY A 102 17.38 3.06 -3.28
C GLY A 102 16.07 2.32 -3.01
N ASP A 103 15.97 1.68 -1.86
CA ASP A 103 14.71 1.12 -1.39
C ASP A 103 13.76 2.18 -0.85
N TRP A 104 14.17 3.39 -0.43
CA TRP A 104 13.21 4.38 0.08
C TRP A 104 12.33 4.96 -1.04
N GLU A 105 11.17 5.52 -0.65
CA GLU A 105 10.24 6.17 -1.58
C GLU A 105 9.94 7.61 -1.13
N LEU A 106 10.39 8.60 -1.91
CA LEU A 106 10.04 10.01 -1.71
C LEU A 106 8.67 10.28 -2.32
N ARG A 107 7.71 10.75 -1.52
CA ARG A 107 6.29 10.87 -1.91
C ARG A 107 5.77 12.28 -1.70
N THR A 108 5.05 12.82 -2.68
CA THR A 108 4.23 14.03 -2.52
C THR A 108 2.89 13.94 -3.24
N SER A 109 1.87 14.50 -2.61
CA SER A 109 0.50 14.64 -3.09
C SER A 109 -0.10 15.96 -2.63
N ARG A 110 0.66 17.06 -2.78
CA ARG A 110 0.21 18.42 -2.46
C ARG A 110 -0.39 18.55 -1.05
N ARG A 111 0.22 17.89 -0.06
CA ARG A 111 -0.19 17.90 1.37
C ARG A 111 -1.53 17.23 1.68
N PHE A 112 -2.12 16.46 0.75
CA PHE A 112 -3.39 15.77 1.00
C PHE A 112 -3.37 14.85 2.24
N THR A 113 -2.35 14.02 2.40
CA THR A 113 -2.18 13.13 3.57
C THR A 113 -0.71 12.89 3.89
N GLY A 114 -0.35 12.65 5.16
CA GLY A 114 1.02 12.28 5.55
C GLY A 114 1.52 11.01 4.85
N ARG A 115 0.64 10.00 4.68
CA ARG A 115 0.98 8.74 3.99
C ARG A 115 1.41 8.96 2.53
N ALA A 116 0.88 9.99 1.87
CA ALA A 116 1.26 10.32 0.49
C ALA A 116 2.16 11.57 0.41
N ASN A 117 2.59 12.13 1.55
CA ASN A 117 3.43 13.33 1.64
C ASN A 117 4.51 13.14 2.72
N SER A 118 5.31 12.09 2.59
CA SER A 118 6.46 11.80 3.45
C SER A 118 7.35 10.76 2.77
N VAL A 119 8.64 10.77 3.07
CA VAL A 119 9.52 9.68 2.65
C VAL A 119 9.06 8.41 3.38
N ALA A 120 8.72 7.38 2.61
CA ALA A 120 8.47 6.04 3.11
C ALA A 120 9.83 5.38 3.34
N VAL A 121 10.20 5.23 4.61
CA VAL A 121 11.47 4.64 4.99
C VAL A 121 11.29 3.14 5.14
N HIS A 122 11.79 2.40 4.16
CA HIS A 122 11.81 0.94 4.17
C HIS A 122 13.07 0.43 3.46
N GLY A 123 13.76 -0.53 4.05
CA GLY A 123 15.03 -1.04 3.51
C GLY A 123 16.14 0.02 3.47
N ASP A 124 17.05 -0.14 2.52
CA ASP A 124 18.29 0.64 2.40
C ASP A 124 18.18 1.75 1.33
N PRO A 125 18.54 3.02 1.60
CA PRO A 125 18.44 4.10 0.62
C PRO A 125 19.45 4.01 -0.55
N GLY A 126 20.31 2.99 -0.58
CA GLY A 126 21.32 2.73 -1.59
C GLY A 126 22.53 3.66 -1.52
N VAL A 127 22.57 4.54 -0.52
CA VAL A 127 23.61 5.54 -0.27
C VAL A 127 23.79 5.73 1.23
N ALA A 128 24.85 6.43 1.64
CA ALA A 128 25.04 6.79 3.05
C ALA A 128 23.86 7.64 3.57
N PHE A 129 23.52 7.48 4.85
CA PHE A 129 22.32 8.08 5.45
C PHE A 129 22.31 9.61 5.37
N ASP A 130 23.43 10.27 5.57
CA ASP A 130 23.60 11.72 5.42
C ASP A 130 23.27 12.20 3.99
N VAL A 131 23.81 11.50 2.98
CA VAL A 131 23.50 11.75 1.57
C VAL A 131 22.02 11.50 1.26
N ALA A 132 21.43 10.46 1.85
CA ALA A 132 20.00 10.19 1.69
C ALA A 132 19.16 11.32 2.29
N LEU A 133 19.55 11.83 3.46
CA LEU A 133 18.85 12.90 4.16
C LEU A 133 18.88 14.21 3.38
N ASP A 134 20.03 14.58 2.82
CA ASP A 134 20.16 15.76 1.97
C ASP A 134 19.21 15.69 0.76
N ARG A 135 19.14 14.52 0.10
CA ARG A 135 18.22 14.29 -1.02
C ARG A 135 16.75 14.35 -0.63
N VAL A 136 16.40 13.85 0.56
CA VAL A 136 15.05 13.98 1.12
C VAL A 136 14.70 15.45 1.30
N VAL A 137 15.54 16.22 1.97
CA VAL A 137 15.31 17.65 2.23
C VAL A 137 15.20 18.43 0.92
N GLU A 138 16.11 18.21 -0.03
CA GLU A 138 16.10 18.85 -1.35
C GLU A 138 14.82 18.53 -2.13
N PHE A 139 14.40 17.26 -2.15
CA PHE A 139 13.18 16.84 -2.84
C PHE A 139 11.95 17.60 -2.33
N TYR A 140 11.77 17.67 -1.02
CA TYR A 140 10.61 18.34 -0.42
C TYR A 140 10.69 19.86 -0.56
N ALA A 141 11.88 20.46 -0.40
CA ALA A 141 12.11 21.89 -0.57
C ALA A 141 11.79 22.35 -2.00
N SER A 142 12.22 21.61 -3.02
CA SER A 142 11.97 21.98 -4.43
C SER A 142 10.49 21.88 -4.84
N ARG A 143 9.64 21.31 -3.97
CA ARG A 143 8.19 21.13 -4.16
C ARG A 143 7.37 21.97 -3.18
N GLU A 144 8.03 22.84 -2.41
CA GLU A 144 7.41 23.75 -1.43
C GLU A 144 6.52 23.04 -0.41
N VAL A 145 6.90 21.81 -0.06
CA VAL A 145 6.25 20.96 0.94
C VAL A 145 7.22 20.64 2.08
N PRO A 146 6.76 20.43 3.33
CA PRO A 146 7.65 20.15 4.45
C PRO A 146 8.16 18.73 4.29
N ALA A 147 9.44 18.53 4.59
CA ALA A 147 9.99 17.19 4.63
C ALA A 147 9.40 16.45 5.84
N LEU A 148 8.88 15.26 5.59
CA LEU A 148 8.38 14.34 6.61
C LEU A 148 8.95 12.95 6.35
N ALA A 149 9.30 12.22 7.40
CA ALA A 149 9.77 10.84 7.31
C ALA A 149 8.80 9.90 8.02
N GLN A 150 8.19 8.97 7.29
CA GLN A 150 7.42 7.88 7.86
C GLN A 150 8.38 6.76 8.27
N VAL A 151 8.58 6.57 9.57
CA VAL A 151 9.50 5.57 10.13
C VAL A 151 8.78 4.60 11.06
N VAL A 152 9.20 3.35 11.05
CA VAL A 152 8.72 2.32 11.99
C VAL A 152 9.24 2.63 13.40
N VAL A 153 8.36 2.62 14.39
CA VAL A 153 8.73 2.87 15.79
C VAL A 153 9.68 1.77 16.30
N GLY A 154 10.77 2.17 16.93
CA GLY A 154 11.83 1.30 17.44
C GLY A 154 12.86 0.86 16.40
N SER A 155 12.70 1.26 15.13
CA SER A 155 13.61 0.88 14.04
C SER A 155 14.98 1.56 14.16
N ALA A 156 15.97 1.03 13.43
CA ALA A 156 17.27 1.69 13.29
C ALA A 156 17.12 3.05 12.60
N ALA A 157 16.32 3.11 11.53
CA ALA A 157 16.06 4.35 10.83
C ALA A 157 15.45 5.44 11.73
N GLU A 158 14.48 5.11 12.60
CA GLU A 158 13.95 6.10 13.56
C GLU A 158 15.07 6.71 14.41
N ARG A 159 15.99 5.87 14.92
CA ARG A 159 17.14 6.36 15.70
C ARG A 159 18.06 7.23 14.86
N ASP A 160 18.33 6.86 13.62
CA ASP A 160 19.21 7.62 12.72
C ASP A 160 18.64 9.00 12.41
N PHE A 161 17.33 9.09 12.10
CA PHE A 161 16.64 10.36 11.92
C PHE A 161 16.66 11.23 13.18
N ILE A 162 16.37 10.65 14.35
CA ILE A 162 16.42 11.39 15.63
C ILE A 162 17.84 11.90 15.93
N ASN A 163 18.86 11.08 15.70
CA ASN A 163 20.26 11.47 15.86
C ASN A 163 20.66 12.60 14.90
N ALA A 164 20.04 12.66 13.72
CA ALA A 164 20.19 13.75 12.77
C ALA A 164 19.33 14.99 13.08
N GLY A 165 18.72 15.06 14.27
CA GLY A 165 17.97 16.23 14.73
C GLY A 165 16.52 16.28 14.27
N TRP A 166 15.97 15.21 13.71
CA TRP A 166 14.54 15.14 13.41
C TRP A 166 13.72 14.84 14.66
N THR A 167 12.55 15.44 14.76
CA THR A 167 11.67 15.31 15.92
C THR A 167 10.34 14.68 15.54
N PRO A 168 9.72 13.88 16.42
CA PRO A 168 8.36 13.38 16.19
C PRO A 168 7.36 14.52 16.02
N MET A 169 6.55 14.43 14.97
CA MET A 169 5.49 15.41 14.72
C MET A 169 4.44 15.36 15.84
N ALA A 170 4.08 16.53 16.39
CA ALA A 170 3.08 16.65 17.44
C ALA A 170 1.63 16.65 16.89
N GLY A 171 0.68 16.12 17.67
CA GLY A 171 -0.76 16.21 17.38
C GLY A 171 -1.35 15.06 16.54
N TYR A 172 -2.50 15.30 15.91
CA TYR A 172 -3.35 14.33 15.18
C TYR A 172 -2.70 13.71 13.92
N HIS A 173 -1.40 13.95 13.71
CA HIS A 173 -0.60 13.48 12.58
C HIS A 173 0.65 12.72 13.04
N GLY A 174 0.74 12.31 14.31
CA GLY A 174 1.96 11.70 14.86
C GLY A 174 2.28 10.29 14.38
N GLY A 175 1.34 9.55 13.79
CA GLY A 175 1.56 8.17 13.36
C GLY A 175 0.30 7.31 13.31
N ALA A 176 0.48 6.01 13.09
CA ALA A 176 -0.59 5.02 13.14
C ALA A 176 -0.06 3.65 13.57
N VAL A 177 -0.96 2.81 14.07
CA VAL A 177 -0.75 1.38 14.14
C VAL A 177 -1.18 0.74 12.82
N VAL A 178 -0.33 -0.15 12.30
CA VAL A 178 -0.66 -1.06 11.21
C VAL A 178 -1.22 -2.33 11.82
N GLN A 179 -2.44 -2.70 11.44
CA GLN A 179 -3.01 -4.00 11.78
C GLN A 179 -3.14 -4.87 10.54
N VAL A 180 -2.98 -6.18 10.71
CA VAL A 180 -3.06 -7.16 9.64
C VAL A 180 -3.94 -8.35 10.01
N ALA A 181 -4.54 -8.99 9.00
CA ALA A 181 -5.33 -10.20 9.16
C ALA A 181 -5.06 -11.17 8.00
N ASP A 182 -5.10 -12.47 8.29
CA ASP A 182 -5.27 -13.50 7.27
C ASP A 182 -6.77 -13.57 6.89
N LEU A 183 -7.09 -13.54 5.61
CA LEU A 183 -8.48 -13.50 5.14
C LEU A 183 -9.09 -14.91 4.99
N ASP A 184 -10.33 -15.02 5.45
CA ASP A 184 -11.21 -16.15 5.13
C ASP A 184 -11.72 -15.99 3.68
N PRO A 185 -11.85 -17.07 2.90
CA PRO A 185 -12.51 -16.99 1.59
C PRO A 185 -14.00 -16.59 1.63
N ALA A 186 -14.70 -16.69 2.77
CA ALA A 186 -16.14 -16.49 2.87
C ALA A 186 -16.49 -15.20 3.65
N TYR A 187 -16.64 -14.10 2.91
CA TYR A 187 -17.28 -12.87 3.40
C TYR A 187 -18.57 -12.64 2.63
N ASP A 188 -19.63 -12.23 3.34
CA ASP A 188 -20.92 -11.94 2.74
C ASP A 188 -20.99 -10.47 2.30
N ALA A 189 -20.97 -10.25 0.99
CA ALA A 189 -21.19 -8.92 0.43
C ALA A 189 -22.64 -8.47 0.66
N ASP A 190 -22.81 -7.21 1.05
CA ASP A 190 -24.12 -6.65 1.28
C ASP A 190 -24.85 -6.35 -0.04
N ALA A 191 -26.05 -6.89 -0.22
CA ALA A 191 -26.81 -6.72 -1.45
C ALA A 191 -27.21 -5.27 -1.77
N SER A 192 -27.23 -4.38 -0.77
CA SER A 192 -27.52 -2.95 -0.97
C SER A 192 -26.26 -2.11 -1.20
N ALA A 193 -25.08 -2.68 -1.01
CA ALA A 193 -23.83 -1.98 -1.23
C ALA A 193 -23.49 -1.89 -2.71
N ARG A 194 -22.97 -0.74 -3.12
CA ARG A 194 -22.41 -0.51 -4.45
C ARG A 194 -20.90 -0.38 -4.33
N ILE A 195 -20.17 -0.95 -5.28
CA ILE A 195 -18.72 -0.79 -5.36
C ILE A 195 -18.39 -0.14 -6.72
N ALA A 196 -17.90 1.09 -6.69
CA ALA A 196 -17.43 1.80 -7.87
C ALA A 196 -15.90 1.72 -7.98
N SER A 197 -15.37 1.91 -9.19
CA SER A 197 -13.91 2.04 -9.42
C SER A 197 -13.40 3.48 -9.25
N THR A 198 -14.29 4.45 -9.07
CA THR A 198 -13.98 5.87 -8.87
C THR A 198 -14.68 6.40 -7.62
N ALA A 199 -14.11 7.43 -7.00
CA ALA A 199 -14.63 8.02 -5.77
C ALA A 199 -15.65 9.12 -6.10
N ASP A 200 -16.88 8.82 -6.52
CA ASP A 200 -17.83 9.87 -6.92
C ASP A 200 -18.04 11.00 -5.88
N ASP A 201 -18.69 12.10 -6.28
CA ASP A 201 -18.82 13.28 -5.43
C ASP A 201 -19.61 13.00 -4.12
N ASP A 202 -20.56 12.06 -4.15
CA ASP A 202 -21.31 11.62 -2.97
C ASP A 202 -20.41 10.85 -1.98
N TRP A 203 -19.54 9.98 -2.50
CA TRP A 203 -18.51 9.29 -1.71
C TRP A 203 -17.50 10.28 -1.10
N LEU A 204 -17.01 11.24 -1.88
CA LEU A 204 -16.05 12.24 -1.37
C LEU A 204 -16.67 13.16 -0.32
N ALA A 205 -17.94 13.56 -0.49
CA ALA A 205 -18.66 14.36 0.49
C ALA A 205 -18.75 13.65 1.84
N ASN A 206 -18.99 12.33 1.85
CA ASN A 206 -19.01 11.51 3.06
C ASN A 206 -17.63 11.29 3.68
N TYR A 207 -16.56 11.24 2.87
CA TYR A 207 -15.19 11.10 3.39
C TYR A 207 -14.75 12.33 4.19
N GLY A 208 -15.24 13.52 3.83
CA GLY A 208 -15.18 14.75 4.65
C GLY A 208 -13.78 15.32 4.94
N ARG A 209 -12.71 14.66 4.46
CA ARG A 209 -11.30 15.05 4.66
C ARG A 209 -10.65 15.44 3.33
N VAL A 210 -11.33 16.30 2.56
CA VAL A 210 -10.94 16.69 1.21
C VAL A 210 -10.86 18.22 1.13
N ASN A 211 -9.65 18.75 1.04
CA ASN A 211 -9.41 20.18 0.80
C ASN A 211 -9.22 20.47 -0.70
N ASP A 212 -8.56 19.56 -1.41
CA ASP A 212 -8.37 19.57 -2.86
C ASP A 212 -8.96 18.26 -3.44
N PRO A 213 -10.17 18.31 -4.05
CA PRO A 213 -10.80 17.14 -4.64
C PRO A 213 -9.97 16.47 -5.73
N ALA A 214 -9.22 17.23 -6.52
CA ALA A 214 -8.40 16.66 -7.59
C ALA A 214 -7.23 15.87 -7.01
N ALA A 215 -6.53 16.42 -6.00
CA ALA A 215 -5.47 15.71 -5.30
C ALA A 215 -6.00 14.49 -4.53
N ALA A 216 -7.18 14.61 -3.90
CA ALA A 216 -7.81 13.51 -3.20
C ALA A 216 -8.15 12.35 -4.16
N ARG A 217 -8.80 12.64 -5.30
CA ARG A 217 -9.09 11.63 -6.34
C ARG A 217 -7.82 10.97 -6.86
N ALA A 218 -6.80 11.76 -7.20
CA ALA A 218 -5.54 11.21 -7.71
C ALA A 218 -4.89 10.18 -6.77
N VAL A 219 -4.96 10.41 -5.46
CA VAL A 219 -4.44 9.46 -4.45
C VAL A 219 -5.41 8.31 -4.18
N LEU A 220 -6.69 8.62 -3.99
CA LEU A 220 -7.70 7.63 -3.62
C LEU A 220 -7.91 6.61 -4.75
N GLU A 221 -7.99 7.06 -5.99
CA GLU A 221 -8.23 6.26 -7.20
C GLU A 221 -6.92 5.71 -7.80
N GLY A 222 -5.76 6.16 -7.31
CA GLY A 222 -4.46 5.83 -7.88
C GLY A 222 -4.04 4.34 -7.89
N PRO A 223 -4.43 3.46 -6.93
CA PRO A 223 -4.05 2.05 -7.03
C PRO A 223 -4.66 1.38 -8.27
N ALA A 224 -3.89 0.48 -8.89
CA ALA A 224 -4.33 -0.24 -10.09
C ALA A 224 -5.62 -1.07 -9.88
N THR A 225 -5.92 -1.48 -8.65
CA THR A 225 -7.16 -2.17 -8.30
C THR A 225 -7.72 -1.56 -7.02
N VAL A 226 -8.77 -0.77 -7.16
CA VAL A 226 -9.43 -0.06 -6.06
C VAL A 226 -10.94 -0.12 -6.20
N GLY A 227 -11.62 -0.20 -5.06
CA GLY A 227 -13.07 -0.21 -4.93
C GLY A 227 -13.53 0.82 -3.90
N PHE A 228 -14.55 1.58 -4.26
CA PHE A 228 -15.23 2.56 -3.42
C PHE A 228 -16.61 2.01 -3.06
N VAL A 229 -16.72 1.48 -1.84
CA VAL A 229 -17.94 0.88 -1.33
C VAL A 229 -18.84 1.99 -0.79
N SER A 230 -20.13 1.94 -1.11
CA SER A 230 -21.15 2.83 -0.56
C SER A 230 -22.45 2.08 -0.27
N ILE A 231 -23.17 2.49 0.78
CA ILE A 231 -24.54 2.03 1.09
C ILE A 231 -25.42 3.28 1.22
N GLY A 232 -26.58 3.27 0.57
CA GLY A 232 -27.55 4.39 0.54
C GLY A 232 -27.55 5.17 -0.78
N SER A 233 -28.53 6.06 -0.93
CA SER A 233 -28.59 7.03 -2.04
C SER A 233 -29.36 8.28 -1.58
N PRO A 234 -28.68 9.39 -1.19
CA PRO A 234 -27.22 9.55 -1.09
C PRO A 234 -26.56 8.56 -0.12
N ALA A 235 -25.26 8.32 -0.28
CA ALA A 235 -24.51 7.41 0.56
C ALA A 235 -24.57 7.86 2.03
N VAL A 236 -24.86 6.92 2.92
CA VAL A 236 -24.87 7.11 4.39
C VAL A 236 -23.75 6.34 5.08
N ALA A 237 -23.11 5.42 4.35
CA ALA A 237 -21.90 4.73 4.77
C ALA A 237 -21.02 4.49 3.55
N ILE A 238 -19.72 4.64 3.75
CA ILE A 238 -18.71 4.48 2.71
C ILE A 238 -17.52 3.68 3.23
N GLY A 239 -16.75 3.10 2.31
CA GLY A 239 -15.44 2.53 2.56
C GLY A 239 -14.60 2.48 1.29
N ARG A 240 -13.30 2.29 1.44
CA ARG A 240 -12.36 2.08 0.35
C ARG A 240 -11.57 0.80 0.58
N VAL A 241 -11.38 0.05 -0.51
CA VAL A 241 -10.51 -1.13 -0.54
C VAL A 241 -9.58 -1.06 -1.74
N ALA A 242 -8.30 -1.30 -1.53
CA ALA A 242 -7.32 -1.46 -2.60
C ALA A 242 -6.73 -2.86 -2.56
N VAL A 243 -6.48 -3.48 -3.71
CA VAL A 243 -5.79 -4.76 -3.81
C VAL A 243 -4.40 -4.54 -4.39
N THR A 244 -3.39 -4.97 -3.64
CA THR A 244 -1.97 -4.83 -3.98
C THR A 244 -1.31 -6.19 -3.81
N GLY A 245 -1.07 -6.89 -4.93
CA GLY A 245 -0.62 -8.28 -4.88
C GLY A 245 -1.64 -9.17 -4.16
N GLU A 246 -1.26 -9.74 -3.02
CA GLU A 246 -2.13 -10.59 -2.19
C GLU A 246 -2.82 -9.85 -1.02
N TRP A 247 -2.67 -8.52 -0.95
CA TRP A 247 -3.13 -7.71 0.18
C TRP A 247 -4.33 -6.83 -0.15
N ALA A 248 -5.33 -6.84 0.74
CA ALA A 248 -6.44 -5.91 0.76
C ALA A 248 -6.17 -4.76 1.75
N GLY A 249 -6.03 -3.53 1.27
CA GLY A 249 -5.91 -2.33 2.10
C GLY A 249 -7.27 -1.71 2.36
N ILE A 250 -7.78 -1.80 3.59
CA ILE A 250 -9.05 -1.17 4.01
C ILE A 250 -8.78 0.23 4.57
N ALA A 251 -9.52 1.21 4.05
CA ALA A 251 -9.40 2.60 4.47
C ALA A 251 -10.74 3.34 4.32
N CYS A 252 -10.80 4.57 4.85
CA CYS A 252 -11.90 5.50 4.63
C CYS A 252 -13.30 4.96 4.99
N VAL A 253 -13.38 4.08 5.99
CA VAL A 253 -14.67 3.58 6.49
C VAL A 253 -15.33 4.67 7.32
N GLU A 254 -16.43 5.21 6.81
CA GLU A 254 -17.17 6.30 7.44
C GLU A 254 -18.68 5.99 7.43
N VAL A 255 -19.37 6.41 8.49
CA VAL A 255 -20.83 6.30 8.61
C VAL A 255 -21.38 7.64 9.07
N ALA A 256 -22.37 8.15 8.33
CA ALA A 256 -23.07 9.38 8.61
C ALA A 256 -23.57 9.38 10.08
N PRO A 257 -23.40 10.48 10.84
CA PRO A 257 -23.68 10.52 12.28
C PRO A 257 -25.04 9.93 12.68
N ASP A 258 -26.09 10.29 11.96
CA ASP A 258 -27.48 9.86 12.23
C ASP A 258 -27.76 8.38 11.88
N HIS A 259 -26.82 7.72 11.19
CA HIS A 259 -26.93 6.34 10.74
C HIS A 259 -25.96 5.40 11.49
N ARG A 260 -25.24 5.91 12.50
CA ARG A 260 -24.31 5.12 13.31
C ARG A 260 -25.05 4.10 14.17
N ARG A 261 -24.32 3.09 14.63
CA ARG A 261 -24.81 1.97 15.46
C ARG A 261 -25.87 1.07 14.80
N GLN A 262 -26.03 1.16 13.49
CA GLN A 262 -26.92 0.30 12.69
C GLN A 262 -26.17 -0.85 11.96
N GLY A 263 -24.92 -1.10 12.33
CA GLY A 263 -24.08 -2.13 11.71
C GLY A 263 -23.53 -1.80 10.31
N LEU A 264 -23.75 -0.58 9.80
CA LEU A 264 -23.33 -0.18 8.44
C LEU A 264 -21.81 -0.30 8.21
N ALA A 265 -20.98 0.07 9.19
CA ALA A 265 -19.53 -0.07 9.05
C ALA A 265 -19.10 -1.54 8.87
N ARG A 266 -19.76 -2.48 9.57
CA ARG A 266 -19.53 -3.92 9.42
C ARG A 266 -19.86 -4.38 8.00
N ARG A 267 -21.03 -3.98 7.49
CA ARG A 267 -21.50 -4.29 6.12
C ARG A 267 -20.55 -3.75 5.05
N ILE A 268 -20.00 -2.54 5.24
CA ILE A 268 -18.97 -1.98 4.37
C ILE A 268 -17.70 -2.83 4.37
N VAL A 269 -17.22 -3.23 5.55
CA VAL A 269 -16.00 -4.06 5.68
C VAL A 269 -16.19 -5.44 5.07
N GLU A 270 -17.29 -6.14 5.36
CA GLU A 270 -17.59 -7.46 4.78
C GLU A 270 -17.66 -7.39 3.25
N THR A 271 -18.36 -6.38 2.72
CA THR A 271 -18.44 -6.14 1.28
C THR A 271 -17.07 -5.88 0.66
N ALA A 272 -16.25 -5.05 1.30
CA ALA A 272 -14.90 -4.73 0.83
C ALA A 272 -13.98 -5.96 0.83
N LEU A 273 -14.05 -6.79 1.88
CA LEU A 273 -13.25 -8.01 2.00
C LEU A 273 -13.70 -9.07 0.99
N ALA A 274 -15.01 -9.28 0.81
CA ALA A 274 -15.54 -10.17 -0.22
C ALA A 274 -15.01 -9.78 -1.61
N TRP A 275 -15.11 -8.49 -1.96
CA TRP A 275 -14.62 -7.94 -3.23
C TRP A 275 -13.12 -8.13 -3.43
N ALA A 276 -12.33 -8.00 -2.36
CA ALA A 276 -10.88 -8.18 -2.42
C ALA A 276 -10.47 -9.66 -2.55
N VAL A 277 -11.17 -10.57 -1.86
CA VAL A 277 -10.94 -12.02 -1.96
C VAL A 277 -11.19 -12.52 -3.39
N GLU A 278 -12.24 -12.04 -4.06
CA GLU A 278 -12.51 -12.33 -5.47
C GLU A 278 -11.36 -11.88 -6.39
N ARG A 279 -10.59 -10.88 -5.97
CA ARG A 279 -9.43 -10.31 -6.70
C ARG A 279 -8.10 -10.92 -6.27
N GLY A 280 -8.14 -11.98 -5.47
CA GLY A 280 -6.97 -12.76 -5.09
C GLY A 280 -6.26 -12.26 -3.84
N ALA A 281 -6.85 -11.32 -3.09
CA ALA A 281 -6.35 -11.01 -1.76
C ALA A 281 -6.57 -12.21 -0.82
N ASP A 282 -5.55 -12.54 -0.03
CA ASP A 282 -5.63 -13.54 1.03
C ASP A 282 -5.20 -12.99 2.39
N LYS A 283 -4.81 -11.72 2.44
CA LYS A 283 -4.45 -10.94 3.62
C LYS A 283 -5.08 -9.56 3.53
N ALA A 284 -5.28 -8.93 4.68
CA ALA A 284 -5.65 -7.53 4.72
C ALA A 284 -4.75 -6.74 5.67
N TYR A 285 -4.69 -5.44 5.42
CA TYR A 285 -4.12 -4.47 6.33
C TYR A 285 -5.03 -3.25 6.47
N LEU A 286 -4.85 -2.55 7.57
CA LEU A 286 -5.37 -1.21 7.79
C LEU A 286 -4.36 -0.38 8.57
N GLN A 287 -4.53 0.94 8.50
CA GLN A 287 -3.72 1.90 9.24
C GLN A 287 -4.66 2.84 9.98
N THR A 288 -4.58 2.88 11.31
CA THR A 288 -5.41 3.74 12.15
C THR A 288 -4.65 4.25 13.36
N MET A 289 -5.11 5.32 13.99
CA MET A 289 -4.51 5.80 15.22
C MET A 289 -4.85 4.85 16.38
N ARG A 290 -3.91 4.66 17.31
CA ARG A 290 -4.15 3.86 18.54
C ARG A 290 -5.32 4.37 19.39
N THR A 291 -5.61 5.67 19.32
CA THR A 291 -6.74 6.31 20.01
C THR A 291 -8.09 6.08 19.32
N ASN A 292 -8.10 5.54 18.09
CA ASN A 292 -9.34 5.24 17.38
C ASN A 292 -9.91 3.89 17.82
N HIS A 293 -10.35 3.81 19.08
CA HIS A 293 -10.89 2.60 19.68
C HIS A 293 -12.11 2.03 18.92
N ALA A 294 -12.91 2.91 18.28
CA ALA A 294 -14.04 2.48 17.47
C ALA A 294 -13.61 1.70 16.22
N ALA A 295 -12.54 2.15 15.54
CA ALA A 295 -11.96 1.40 14.43
C ALA A 295 -11.35 0.08 14.92
N LEU A 296 -10.53 0.10 15.97
CA LEU A 296 -9.90 -1.13 16.49
C LEU A 296 -10.95 -2.21 16.85
N ALA A 297 -12.03 -1.83 17.53
CA ALA A 297 -13.13 -2.73 17.86
C ALA A 297 -13.95 -3.19 16.64
N LEU A 298 -14.03 -2.38 15.58
CA LEU A 298 -14.70 -2.77 14.33
C LEU A 298 -13.96 -3.92 13.63
N TYR A 299 -12.63 -3.92 13.67
CA TYR A 299 -11.81 -4.85 12.89
C TYR A 299 -11.41 -6.12 13.64
N GLU A 300 -11.41 -6.10 14.97
CA GLU A 300 -11.08 -7.26 15.82
C GLU A 300 -11.81 -8.56 15.43
N PRO A 301 -13.14 -8.57 15.14
CA PRO A 301 -13.85 -9.80 14.77
C PRO A 301 -13.37 -10.45 13.46
N TYR A 302 -12.65 -9.72 12.60
CA TYR A 302 -12.08 -10.26 11.35
C TYR A 302 -10.65 -10.76 11.53
N GLY A 303 -10.15 -10.87 12.77
CA GLY A 303 -8.81 -11.39 13.06
C GLY A 303 -7.68 -10.37 12.84
N PHE A 304 -7.99 -9.08 12.77
CA PHE A 304 -6.96 -8.05 12.71
C PHE A 304 -6.17 -7.99 14.02
N VAL A 305 -4.85 -8.06 13.90
CA VAL A 305 -3.90 -7.93 15.01
C VAL A 305 -2.90 -6.82 14.73
N ASP A 306 -2.39 -6.19 15.79
CA ASP A 306 -1.31 -5.22 15.70
C ASP A 306 -0.06 -5.85 15.08
N HIS A 307 0.52 -5.18 14.08
CA HIS A 307 1.78 -5.60 13.47
C HIS A 307 2.94 -4.69 13.89
N HIS A 308 2.80 -3.38 13.68
CA HIS A 308 3.81 -2.39 14.06
C HIS A 308 3.19 -1.00 14.13
N ASP A 309 3.84 -0.08 14.83
CA ASP A 309 3.59 1.35 14.72
C ASP A 309 4.55 1.99 13.72
N TYR A 310 4.06 3.02 13.04
CA TYR A 310 4.92 4.03 12.44
C TYR A 310 4.59 5.41 13.00
N ARG A 311 5.55 6.32 12.89
CA ARG A 311 5.36 7.74 13.18
C ARG A 311 5.94 8.61 12.07
N TYR A 312 5.50 9.85 12.05
CA TYR A 312 6.12 10.86 11.19
C TYR A 312 7.13 11.68 12.01
N LEU A 313 8.33 11.80 11.48
CA LEU A 313 9.35 12.73 11.95
C LEU A 313 9.42 13.92 11.00
N GLU A 314 9.75 15.09 11.53
CA GLU A 314 10.01 16.31 10.78
C GLU A 314 11.38 16.88 11.17
N PRO A 315 12.06 17.66 10.30
CA PRO A 315 13.30 18.34 10.67
C PRO A 315 13.08 19.20 11.91
N GLY A 316 13.94 19.06 12.92
CA GLY A 316 13.87 19.93 14.10
C GLY A 316 14.12 21.39 13.72
N THR A 317 13.39 22.31 14.33
CA THR A 317 13.67 23.74 14.16
C THR A 317 15.02 24.03 14.79
N THR A 318 16.06 24.23 13.99
CA THR A 318 17.30 24.82 14.49
C THR A 318 16.93 26.21 14.99
N VAL A 319 16.87 26.39 16.31
CA VAL A 319 16.91 27.74 16.87
C VAL A 319 18.28 28.27 16.50
N SER A 320 18.36 29.09 15.45
CA SER A 320 19.57 29.85 15.16
C SER A 320 19.84 30.73 16.37
N SER A 321 20.69 30.26 17.27
CA SER A 321 21.33 31.10 18.26
C SER A 321 22.45 31.85 17.54
N GLN A 322 22.11 32.99 16.95
CA GLN A 322 22.97 34.17 16.77
C GLN A 322 22.14 35.39 16.41
#